data_AF-A0A8H7NMX0-F1
#
_entry.id   AF-A0A8H7NMX0-F1
#
_cell.length_a   1.000
_cell.length_b   1.000
_cell.length_c   1.000
_cell.angle_alpha   90.00
_cell.angle_beta   90.00
_cell.angle_gamma   90.00
#
_symmetry.space_group_name_H-M   'P 1'
#
loop_
_entity.id
_entity.type
_entity.pdbx_description
1 polymer ?
#
loop_
_entity_poly.entity_id
_entity_poly.type
_entity_poly.pdbx_seq_one_letter_code
_entity_poly.pdbx_strand_id
1 'polypeptide(L)'
;MPFEDISISGPSRSSQYWKLPARTTMFVACHSCYPQPLIIGEAHPRHTVPEFNRSANAVEADRNMDMLQGLITWLSWMMDHNREKKTLCLFSNIACSLVFDLRLDRTAGQEYPCKETSAAFAYSFPVKSRAPAPKRTNQERRTVLACFCICTSIADFLRSQSMRWTPHMEDCLQHLINNPELPGDRTLAAITQILQVTDDMLVAYNSRFFEVEAGLTPKAPLMIYVKSLSSRLDAVTKSIPPEILSDKFVQSYVTCAVASINELGLPYLYDPTDTSGSYDHRNSECVFACIESSKQCLENGVFALSSDDCLGLTLMIVIHLARCTHILYRLCITQHPSVDRQMVRNSVDLFGLMEKIAEKFSKAAHAKGAYSFEASVFMRASVVMRQAIPLWSRTFAETDAAVAAAAQSTSEPQERLTSMPSTAMTPATAGAGTEEFTPMDLSEDAWLDLLTNWDGSY
;
A
#
# COMPACT_ATOMS: atom_id res chain seq x y z
N MET A 1 13.15 68.72 38.65
CA MET A 1 11.73 68.29 38.64
C MET A 1 11.45 67.67 37.28
N PRO A 2 11.35 66.34 37.20
CA PRO A 2 10.91 65.62 36.02
C PRO A 2 9.37 65.51 36.01
N PHE A 3 8.79 65.38 34.81
CA PHE A 3 7.37 65.08 34.60
C PHE A 3 7.19 63.59 34.26
N GLU A 4 6.03 63.09 34.67
CA GLU A 4 5.53 61.73 34.75
C GLU A 4 5.40 61.00 33.40
N ASP A 5 5.31 59.66 33.44
CA ASP A 5 4.30 58.93 32.68
C ASP A 5 3.98 57.54 33.29
N ILE A 6 2.78 57.49 33.89
CA ILE A 6 1.72 56.47 33.88
C ILE A 6 2.11 54.97 33.78
N SER A 7 1.83 54.25 34.86
CA SER A 7 1.87 52.78 34.98
C SER A 7 0.59 52.11 34.50
N ILE A 8 0.70 51.06 33.67
CA ILE A 8 -0.38 50.10 33.39
C ILE A 8 0.02 48.72 33.93
N SER A 9 -0.86 48.19 34.77
CA SER A 9 -0.83 46.89 35.43
C SER A 9 -0.97 45.70 34.48
N GLY A 10 -0.15 44.66 34.69
CA GLY A 10 -0.42 43.29 34.21
C GLY A 10 -0.15 42.29 35.33
N PRO A 11 -1.07 41.36 35.66
CA PRO A 11 -0.83 40.40 36.72
C PRO A 11 -0.04 39.18 36.21
N SER A 12 0.89 38.78 37.06
CA SER A 12 1.60 37.51 37.09
C SER A 12 0.64 36.32 37.09
N ARG A 13 0.91 35.34 36.22
CA ARG A 13 0.27 34.01 36.30
C ARG A 13 1.19 33.04 37.02
N SER A 14 0.95 32.85 38.30
CA SER A 14 1.36 31.66 39.04
C SER A 14 0.27 30.58 38.92
N SER A 15 0.74 29.35 38.69
CA SER A 15 0.17 28.05 39.13
C SER A 15 -1.36 27.88 39.12
N GLN A 16 -1.87 27.20 38.10
CA GLN A 16 -2.97 26.24 38.26
C GLN A 16 -2.69 24.98 37.45
N TYR A 17 -2.30 23.94 38.18
CA TYR A 17 -2.16 22.57 37.73
C TYR A 17 -3.50 22.05 37.20
N TRP A 18 -3.60 21.73 35.92
CA TRP A 18 -4.49 20.67 35.47
C TRP A 18 -3.65 19.39 35.36
N LYS A 19 -4.01 18.40 36.18
CA LYS A 19 -3.67 16.99 35.91
C LYS A 19 -4.71 16.51 34.90
N LEU A 20 -4.31 16.21 33.66
CA LEU A 20 -5.15 15.41 32.76
C LEU A 20 -4.54 14.00 32.67
N PRO A 21 -5.36 12.94 32.83
CA PRO A 21 -4.89 11.58 32.81
C PRO A 21 -4.52 11.18 31.38
N ALA A 22 -3.34 10.58 31.22
CA ALA A 22 -2.94 9.84 30.03
C ALA A 22 -3.90 8.66 29.80
N ARG A 23 -5.00 8.90 29.10
CA ARG A 23 -5.93 7.87 28.65
C ARG A 23 -6.48 8.23 27.28
N THR A 24 -6.28 7.28 26.37
CA THR A 24 -6.91 7.15 25.06
C THR A 24 -6.25 8.00 23.97
N THR A 25 -6.08 7.37 22.81
CA THR A 25 -6.11 8.01 21.49
C THR A 25 -4.79 8.14 20.73
N MET A 26 -4.27 7.01 20.20
CA MET A 26 -3.33 7.05 19.06
C MET A 26 -3.97 6.62 17.74
N PHE A 27 -5.28 6.32 17.74
CA PHE A 27 -6.05 5.98 16.52
C PHE A 27 -7.32 6.83 16.30
N VAL A 28 -7.63 7.82 17.16
CA VAL A 28 -8.86 8.67 17.04
C VAL A 28 -8.59 10.17 17.32
N ALA A 29 -7.33 10.65 17.30
CA ALA A 29 -7.01 12.03 17.68
C ALA A 29 -6.27 12.74 16.56
N CYS A 30 -7.02 13.18 15.54
CA CYS A 30 -6.61 14.36 14.79
C CYS A 30 -7.87 15.09 14.30
N HIS A 31 -8.43 15.95 15.16
CA HIS A 31 -9.53 16.84 14.78
C HIS A 31 -9.31 18.29 15.25
N SER A 32 -8.14 18.68 15.77
CA SER A 32 -7.98 20.05 16.31
C SER A 32 -6.58 20.68 16.24
N CYS A 33 -5.61 20.14 15.51
CA CYS A 33 -4.29 20.80 15.39
C CYS A 33 -3.80 20.87 13.94
N TYR A 34 -4.29 21.87 13.20
CA TYR A 34 -3.55 22.44 12.07
C TYR A 34 -2.67 23.58 12.61
N PRO A 35 -1.34 23.50 12.50
CA PRO A 35 -0.51 24.69 12.41
C PRO A 35 0.01 24.89 10.98
N GLN A 36 0.04 26.16 10.57
CA GLN A 36 0.50 26.65 9.27
C GLN A 36 1.95 26.24 8.94
N PRO A 37 2.33 26.12 7.66
CA PRO A 37 3.67 25.75 7.26
C PRO A 37 4.68 26.87 7.51
N LEU A 38 5.74 26.56 8.27
CA LEU A 38 6.90 27.43 8.46
C LEU A 38 7.84 27.27 7.25
N ILE A 39 8.00 28.35 6.48
CA ILE A 39 8.92 28.44 5.35
C ILE A 39 10.36 28.47 5.88
N ILE A 40 11.18 27.48 5.52
CA ILE A 40 12.63 27.49 5.79
C ILE A 40 13.34 27.98 4.54
N GLY A 41 13.98 29.15 4.64
CA GLY A 41 14.72 29.81 3.57
C GLY A 41 16.07 29.17 3.26
N GLU A 42 16.49 29.37 2.01
CA GLU A 42 17.73 28.92 1.40
C GLU A 42 18.99 29.45 2.09
N ALA A 43 20.03 28.61 2.23
CA ALA A 43 21.41 29.07 2.40
C ALA A 43 22.38 28.12 1.68
N HIS A 44 23.14 28.69 0.74
CA HIS A 44 24.20 28.02 -0.02
C HIS A 44 25.51 27.83 0.78
N PRO A 45 26.38 26.88 0.40
CA PRO A 45 27.46 26.38 1.25
C PRO A 45 28.82 27.03 0.93
N ARG A 46 29.58 27.45 1.96
CA ARG A 46 31.04 27.71 1.82
C ARG A 46 31.81 27.40 3.11
N HIS A 47 32.69 26.40 2.98
CA HIS A 47 34.00 26.22 3.63
C HIS A 47 34.14 26.44 5.16
N THR A 48 34.35 25.36 5.93
CA THR A 48 35.66 24.92 6.46
C THR A 48 35.46 23.91 7.60
N VAL A 49 36.00 22.70 7.44
CA VAL A 49 36.23 21.70 8.51
C VAL A 49 37.71 21.85 8.84
N PRO A 50 38.12 22.26 10.07
CA PRO A 50 38.21 21.31 11.18
C PRO A 50 38.21 21.97 12.59
N GLU A 51 37.04 22.26 13.18
CA GLU A 51 36.93 22.51 14.64
C GLU A 51 35.68 21.86 15.29
N PHE A 52 35.04 20.92 14.58
CA PHE A 52 33.82 20.24 15.02
C PHE A 52 34.10 19.02 15.92
N ASN A 53 35.01 19.14 16.90
CA ASN A 53 35.28 18.02 17.81
C ASN A 53 35.42 18.40 19.30
N ARG A 54 34.87 19.56 19.70
CA ARG A 54 34.78 19.94 21.14
C ARG A 54 33.39 20.31 21.65
N SER A 55 32.38 20.17 20.81
CA SER A 55 30.98 20.18 21.24
C SER A 55 30.27 18.99 20.62
N ALA A 56 30.67 17.79 21.03
CA ALA A 56 29.93 16.55 20.79
C ALA A 56 28.64 16.49 21.64
N ASN A 57 27.91 17.62 21.67
CA ASN A 57 26.46 17.66 21.82
C ASN A 57 25.90 18.07 20.45
N ALA A 58 26.40 17.44 19.38
CA ALA A 58 25.52 17.15 18.27
C ALA A 58 24.33 16.46 18.93
N VAL A 59 23.13 17.00 18.74
CA VAL A 59 21.90 16.29 19.03
C VAL A 59 22.04 14.96 18.28
N GLU A 60 22.50 13.91 18.96
CA GLU A 60 22.24 12.56 18.53
C GLU A 60 20.72 12.56 18.42
N ALA A 61 20.23 12.51 17.18
CA ALA A 61 18.82 12.27 16.95
C ALA A 61 18.58 10.86 17.50
N ASP A 62 18.35 10.79 18.81
CA ASP A 62 18.25 9.56 19.56
C ASP A 62 17.12 8.79 18.92
N ARG A 63 17.47 7.71 18.21
CA ARG A 63 16.50 6.78 17.65
C ARG A 63 15.69 6.23 18.81
N ASN A 64 14.46 6.71 18.93
CA ASN A 64 13.60 6.42 20.07
C ASN A 64 12.22 5.95 19.60
N MET A 65 11.42 5.46 20.56
CA MET A 65 10.08 4.95 20.29
C MET A 65 9.17 6.00 19.66
N ASP A 66 9.30 7.25 20.09
CA ASP A 66 8.46 8.36 19.62
C ASP A 66 8.71 8.68 18.15
N MET A 67 9.96 8.59 17.69
CA MET A 67 10.31 8.78 16.27
C MET A 67 9.71 7.69 15.39
N LEU A 68 9.77 6.42 15.83
CA LEU A 68 9.15 5.32 15.10
C LEU A 68 7.61 5.47 15.07
N GLN A 69 6.99 5.78 16.20
CA GLN A 69 5.55 6.00 16.29
C GLN A 69 5.08 7.21 15.46
N GLY A 70 5.86 8.30 15.47
CA GLY A 70 5.63 9.47 14.62
C GLY A 70 5.71 9.12 13.14
N LEU A 71 6.68 8.30 12.74
CA LEU A 71 6.83 7.85 11.36
C LEU A 71 5.69 6.93 10.91
N ILE A 72 5.27 5.98 11.75
CA ILE A 72 4.09 5.12 11.52
C ILE A 72 2.84 5.98 11.35
N THR A 73 2.66 6.98 12.22
CA THR A 73 1.51 7.91 12.16
C THR A 73 1.57 8.71 10.85
N TRP A 74 2.73 9.24 10.50
CA TRP A 74 2.89 10.00 9.26
C TRP A 74 2.62 9.14 8.02
N LEU A 75 3.15 7.92 7.94
CA LEU A 75 2.86 6.97 6.86
C LEU A 75 1.37 6.60 6.76
N SER A 76 0.66 6.56 7.88
CA SER A 76 -0.78 6.25 7.91
C SER A 76 -1.66 7.35 7.31
N TRP A 77 -1.23 8.62 7.36
CA TRP A 77 -2.02 9.79 6.94
C TRP A 77 -1.32 10.67 5.90
N MET A 78 -0.25 10.21 5.24
CA MET A 78 0.50 10.99 4.26
C MET A 78 -0.27 11.30 2.96
N MET A 79 -1.55 10.93 2.89
CA MET A 79 -2.46 11.22 1.78
C MET A 79 -2.38 12.66 1.27
N ASP A 80 -2.13 13.64 2.14
CA ASP A 80 -2.05 15.05 1.74
C ASP A 80 -0.67 15.53 1.23
N HIS A 81 0.41 14.78 1.49
CA HIS A 81 1.78 15.21 1.21
C HIS A 81 2.49 14.36 0.13
N ASN A 82 1.81 13.34 -0.39
CA ASN A 82 2.41 12.35 -1.27
C ASN A 82 2.45 12.84 -2.74
N ARG A 83 3.47 13.61 -3.09
CA ARG A 83 3.74 14.02 -4.49
C ARG A 83 4.66 13.04 -5.25
N GLU A 84 5.27 12.04 -4.59
CA GLU A 84 6.25 11.14 -5.24
C GLU A 84 6.26 9.71 -4.64
N LYS A 85 6.12 8.67 -5.49
CA LYS A 85 6.19 7.22 -5.11
C LYS A 85 7.45 6.87 -4.30
N LYS A 86 8.58 7.53 -4.63
CA LYS A 86 9.90 7.28 -4.02
C LYS A 86 9.91 7.55 -2.52
N THR A 87 9.02 8.41 -2.05
CA THR A 87 8.91 8.83 -0.65
C THR A 87 8.35 7.71 0.23
N LEU A 88 7.29 7.01 -0.20
CA LEU A 88 6.65 5.96 0.60
C LEU A 88 7.59 4.77 0.88
N CYS A 89 8.24 4.26 -0.17
CA CYS A 89 9.18 3.14 -0.03
C CYS A 89 10.36 3.52 0.87
N LEU A 90 10.92 4.72 0.69
CA LEU A 90 12.02 5.23 1.51
C LEU A 90 11.64 5.25 2.99
N PHE A 91 10.52 5.89 3.33
CA PHE A 91 10.11 6.04 4.73
C PHE A 91 9.64 4.73 5.36
N SER A 92 9.03 3.84 4.59
CA SER A 92 8.74 2.46 5.04
C SER A 92 10.04 1.71 5.40
N ASN A 93 11.09 1.82 4.58
CA ASN A 93 12.38 1.19 4.86
C ASN A 93 13.09 1.82 6.06
N ILE A 94 12.95 3.14 6.27
CA ILE A 94 13.43 3.82 7.47
C ILE A 94 12.70 3.28 8.71
N ALA A 95 11.38 3.11 8.66
CA ALA A 95 10.60 2.53 9.76
C ALA A 95 11.07 1.10 10.11
N CYS A 96 11.29 0.26 9.09
CA CYS A 96 11.88 -1.07 9.27
C CYS A 96 13.25 -1.01 9.95
N SER A 97 14.11 -0.08 9.51
CA SER A 97 15.46 0.12 10.07
C SER A 97 15.40 0.58 11.53
N LEU A 98 14.43 1.43 11.89
CA LEU A 98 14.23 1.87 13.27
C LEU A 98 13.75 0.75 14.18
N VAL A 99 12.88 -0.15 13.71
CA VAL A 99 12.52 -1.36 14.47
C VAL A 99 13.74 -2.20 14.77
N PHE A 100 14.62 -2.38 13.79
CA PHE A 100 15.89 -3.09 13.97
C PHE A 100 16.80 -2.37 14.96
N ASP A 101 16.98 -1.05 14.83
CA ASP A 101 17.83 -0.25 15.70
C ASP A 101 17.35 -0.25 17.16
N LEU A 102 16.03 -0.16 17.37
CA LEU A 102 15.37 -0.29 18.68
C LEU A 102 15.29 -1.76 19.16
N ARG A 103 15.76 -2.71 18.35
CA ARG A 103 15.75 -4.16 18.60
C ARG A 103 14.36 -4.74 18.85
N LEU A 104 13.30 -4.10 18.37
CA LEU A 104 11.90 -4.50 18.62
C LEU A 104 11.52 -5.81 17.93
N ASP A 105 12.32 -6.23 16.95
CA ASP A 105 12.19 -7.45 16.16
C ASP A 105 12.79 -8.71 16.82
N ARG A 106 13.49 -8.56 17.95
CA ARG A 106 14.21 -9.65 18.63
C ARG A 106 13.74 -9.84 20.06
N THR A 107 13.71 -11.09 20.54
CA THR A 107 13.56 -11.32 21.98
C THR A 107 14.74 -10.69 22.69
N ALA A 108 14.49 -9.96 23.78
CA ALA A 108 15.52 -9.27 24.55
C ALA A 108 16.58 -10.22 25.19
N GLY A 109 16.47 -11.53 24.93
CA GLY A 109 17.47 -12.55 25.25
C GLY A 109 18.21 -13.17 24.06
N GLN A 110 17.77 -13.00 22.80
CA GLN A 110 18.48 -13.51 21.61
C GLN A 110 19.69 -12.64 21.21
N GLU A 111 20.21 -11.84 22.13
CA GLU A 111 21.45 -11.10 21.90
C GLU A 111 22.60 -12.10 21.74
N TYR A 112 23.22 -12.09 20.55
CA TYR A 112 24.42 -12.86 20.30
C TYR A 112 25.49 -12.48 21.34
N PRO A 113 26.22 -13.46 21.93
CA PRO A 113 27.26 -13.19 22.91
C PRO A 113 28.43 -12.36 22.36
N CYS A 114 28.53 -12.19 21.03
CA CYS A 114 29.50 -11.33 20.36
C CYS A 114 28.96 -9.90 20.27
N LYS A 115 28.93 -9.20 21.41
CA LYS A 115 28.36 -7.85 21.58
C LYS A 115 29.32 -6.71 21.23
N GLU A 116 30.34 -6.95 20.41
CA GLU A 116 31.26 -5.89 20.02
C GLU A 116 30.98 -5.44 18.60
N THR A 117 30.15 -4.40 18.50
CA THR A 117 29.77 -3.76 17.23
C THR A 117 30.88 -2.88 16.66
N SER A 118 31.89 -2.53 17.46
CA SER A 118 33.08 -1.88 16.94
C SER A 118 34.08 -2.91 16.44
N ALA A 119 34.38 -2.88 15.14
CA ALA A 119 35.44 -3.69 14.56
C ALA A 119 36.80 -3.48 15.28
N ALA A 120 37.03 -2.30 15.85
CA ALA A 120 38.26 -1.97 16.59
C ALA A 120 38.35 -2.68 17.94
N PHE A 121 37.21 -3.02 18.56
CA PHE A 121 37.17 -3.66 19.87
C PHE A 121 36.82 -5.15 19.77
N ALA A 122 36.55 -5.70 18.58
CA ALA A 122 36.09 -7.08 18.35
C ALA A 122 36.97 -8.18 18.99
N TYR A 123 38.21 -7.86 19.37
CA TYR A 123 39.17 -8.74 20.07
C TYR A 123 39.21 -8.54 21.60
N SER A 124 38.35 -7.70 22.16
CA SER A 124 38.29 -7.41 23.59
C SER A 124 37.56 -8.53 24.33
N PHE A 125 38.29 -9.32 25.09
CA PHE A 125 37.74 -10.25 26.09
C PHE A 125 37.51 -9.52 27.43
N PRO A 126 36.49 -9.88 28.25
CA PRO A 126 35.67 -11.09 28.21
C PRO A 126 34.23 -10.89 27.68
N VAL A 127 33.62 -11.98 27.20
CA VAL A 127 32.20 -12.06 26.86
C VAL A 127 31.38 -11.65 28.09
N LYS A 128 30.72 -10.49 28.01
CA LYS A 128 29.88 -9.99 29.11
C LYS A 128 28.73 -10.98 29.37
N SER A 129 28.45 -11.24 30.65
CA SER A 129 27.31 -12.07 31.07
C SER A 129 26.01 -11.51 30.49
N ARG A 130 25.14 -12.40 30.00
CA ARG A 130 23.83 -12.05 29.43
C ARG A 130 23.00 -11.34 30.50
N ALA A 131 22.75 -10.04 30.30
CA ALA A 131 21.80 -9.31 31.13
C ALA A 131 20.40 -9.92 30.93
N PRO A 132 19.58 -10.06 31.98
CA PRO A 132 18.20 -10.47 31.80
C PRO A 132 17.48 -9.47 30.89
N ALA A 133 16.87 -10.04 29.86
CA ALA A 133 16.02 -9.35 28.91
C ALA A 133 14.98 -8.47 29.64
N PRO A 134 14.94 -7.14 29.45
CA PRO A 134 13.83 -6.35 29.95
C PRO A 134 12.53 -6.89 29.38
N LYS A 135 11.50 -7.02 30.23
CA LYS A 135 10.16 -7.40 29.77
C LYS A 135 9.63 -6.31 28.86
N ARG A 136 9.29 -6.66 27.62
CA ARG A 136 8.67 -5.71 26.69
C ARG A 136 7.38 -5.15 27.24
N THR A 137 7.13 -3.88 26.96
CA THR A 137 5.85 -3.23 27.25
C THR A 137 4.85 -3.52 26.14
N ASN A 138 3.56 -3.45 26.42
CA ASN A 138 2.55 -3.60 25.38
C ASN A 138 2.56 -2.45 24.37
N GLN A 139 3.07 -1.27 24.74
CA GLN A 139 3.32 -0.18 23.79
C GLN A 139 4.33 -0.61 22.72
N GLU A 140 5.47 -1.20 23.11
CA GLU A 140 6.47 -1.71 22.16
C GLU A 140 5.91 -2.80 21.24
N ARG A 141 5.09 -3.71 21.79
CA ARG A 141 4.42 -4.77 21.00
C ARG A 141 3.48 -4.17 19.96
N ARG A 142 2.65 -3.21 20.34
CA ARG A 142 1.77 -2.49 19.41
C ARG A 142 2.57 -1.80 18.32
N THR A 143 3.64 -1.09 18.69
CA THR A 143 4.46 -0.34 17.72
C THR A 143 5.07 -1.26 16.66
N VAL A 144 5.66 -2.39 17.05
CA VAL A 144 6.29 -3.31 16.09
C VAL A 144 5.26 -3.96 15.16
N LEU A 145 4.10 -4.35 15.68
CA LEU A 145 3.03 -4.94 14.88
C LEU A 145 2.39 -3.91 13.94
N ALA A 146 2.18 -2.67 14.40
CA ALA A 146 1.68 -1.57 13.58
C ALA A 146 2.69 -1.21 12.46
N CYS A 147 3.98 -1.21 12.77
CA CYS A 147 5.04 -1.01 11.78
C CYS A 147 4.99 -2.11 10.70
N PHE A 148 4.90 -3.38 11.10
CA PHE A 148 4.74 -4.49 10.16
C PHE A 148 3.51 -4.27 9.27
N CYS A 149 2.35 -3.98 9.85
CA CYS A 149 1.11 -3.77 9.10
C CYS A 149 1.23 -2.68 8.01
N ILE A 150 1.80 -1.52 8.37
CA ILE A 150 2.01 -0.43 7.42
C ILE A 150 3.00 -0.82 6.33
N CYS A 151 4.14 -1.40 6.72
CA CYS A 151 5.18 -1.77 5.76
C CYS A 151 4.70 -2.84 4.77
N THR A 152 3.93 -3.83 5.22
CA THR A 152 3.34 -4.86 4.35
C THR A 152 2.30 -4.26 3.41
N SER A 153 1.46 -3.35 3.88
CA SER A 153 0.45 -2.70 3.04
C SER A 153 1.10 -1.79 1.97
N ILE A 154 2.16 -1.05 2.33
CA ILE A 154 2.94 -0.25 1.37
C ILE A 154 3.67 -1.17 0.39
N ALA A 155 4.25 -2.27 0.86
CA ALA A 155 4.97 -3.21 0.01
C ALA A 155 4.03 -3.93 -0.99
N ASP A 156 2.82 -4.30 -0.59
CA ASP A 156 1.82 -4.86 -1.51
C ASP A 156 1.40 -3.81 -2.55
N PHE A 157 1.21 -2.56 -2.14
CA PHE A 157 0.85 -1.47 -3.06
C PHE A 157 1.96 -1.16 -4.08
N LEU A 158 3.21 -1.09 -3.62
CA LEU A 158 4.37 -0.75 -4.46
C LEU A 158 5.00 -1.96 -5.14
N ARG A 159 4.47 -3.18 -4.91
CA ARG A 159 5.08 -4.46 -5.33
C ARG A 159 6.57 -4.55 -4.94
N SER A 160 6.88 -4.15 -3.70
CA SER A 160 8.23 -4.13 -3.16
C SER A 160 8.44 -5.21 -2.09
N GLN A 161 9.62 -5.22 -1.46
CA GLN A 161 9.89 -6.14 -0.36
C GLN A 161 9.27 -5.61 0.94
N SER A 162 8.47 -6.46 1.59
CA SER A 162 7.86 -6.18 2.89
C SER A 162 8.84 -6.40 4.04
N MET A 163 8.48 -5.89 5.22
CA MET A 163 9.19 -6.14 6.45
C MET A 163 9.14 -7.62 6.82
N ARG A 164 10.30 -8.24 7.05
CA ARG A 164 10.37 -9.66 7.43
C ARG A 164 9.66 -9.91 8.77
N TRP A 165 8.66 -10.80 8.75
CA TRP A 165 8.05 -11.33 9.97
C TRP A 165 9.06 -12.12 10.81
N THR A 166 9.07 -11.90 12.13
CA THR A 166 9.98 -12.59 13.06
C THR A 166 9.24 -13.42 14.11
N PRO A 167 9.86 -14.47 14.66
CA PRO A 167 9.28 -15.23 15.78
C PRO A 167 8.94 -14.35 16.99
N HIS A 168 9.72 -13.30 17.21
CA HIS A 168 9.44 -12.35 18.29
C HIS A 168 8.18 -11.51 18.01
N MET A 169 7.91 -11.15 16.75
CA MET A 169 6.64 -10.50 16.39
C MET A 169 5.45 -11.43 16.62
N GLU A 170 5.62 -12.73 16.38
CA GLU A 170 4.61 -13.74 16.73
C GLU A 170 4.36 -13.78 18.24
N ASP A 171 5.41 -13.80 19.06
CA ASP A 171 5.26 -13.71 20.53
C ASP A 171 4.56 -12.40 20.96
N CYS A 172 4.86 -11.28 20.29
CA CYS A 172 4.18 -10.00 20.52
C CYS A 172 2.68 -10.10 20.21
N LEU A 173 2.32 -10.69 19.07
CA LEU A 173 0.95 -10.86 18.61
C LEU A 173 0.16 -11.75 19.58
N GLN A 174 0.69 -12.92 19.94
CA GLN A 174 0.06 -13.84 20.89
C GLN A 174 -0.10 -13.21 22.27
N HIS A 175 0.89 -12.45 22.74
CA HIS A 175 0.77 -11.73 24.01
C HIS A 175 -0.34 -10.68 23.97
N LEU A 176 -0.46 -9.93 22.88
CA LEU A 176 -1.48 -8.88 22.71
C LEU A 176 -2.90 -9.45 22.60
N ILE A 177 -3.05 -10.60 21.95
CA ILE A 177 -4.33 -11.35 21.88
C ILE A 177 -4.77 -11.78 23.29
N ASN A 178 -3.85 -12.34 24.07
CA ASN A 178 -4.16 -12.89 25.39
C ASN A 178 -4.30 -11.81 26.47
N ASN A 179 -3.60 -10.68 26.34
CA ASN A 179 -3.54 -9.61 27.35
C ASN A 179 -3.79 -8.24 26.71
N PRO A 180 -4.97 -7.98 26.13
CA PRO A 180 -5.30 -6.67 25.57
C PRO A 180 -5.47 -5.64 26.70
N GLU A 181 -4.84 -4.48 26.57
CA GLU A 181 -5.03 -3.36 27.52
C GLU A 181 -5.95 -2.28 26.93
N LEU A 182 -5.97 -2.15 25.60
CA LEU A 182 -6.74 -1.16 24.87
C LEU A 182 -7.75 -1.82 23.93
N PRO A 183 -8.92 -1.20 23.66
CA PRO A 183 -9.90 -1.74 22.72
C PRO A 183 -9.30 -2.01 21.33
N GLY A 184 -8.41 -1.13 20.85
CA GLY A 184 -7.76 -1.25 19.55
C GLY A 184 -6.76 -2.40 19.43
N ASP A 185 -6.34 -3.01 20.54
CA ASP A 185 -5.37 -4.12 20.53
C ASP A 185 -5.91 -5.33 19.78
N ARG A 186 -7.20 -5.62 19.97
CA ARG A 186 -7.84 -6.76 19.32
C ARG A 186 -8.00 -6.54 17.82
N THR A 187 -8.32 -5.30 17.42
CA THR A 187 -8.39 -4.90 16.01
C THR A 187 -7.01 -4.96 15.36
N LEU A 188 -5.97 -4.44 16.01
CA LEU A 188 -4.59 -4.53 15.53
C LEU A 188 -4.15 -5.98 15.37
N ALA A 189 -4.45 -6.85 16.35
CA ALA A 189 -4.14 -8.28 16.27
C ALA A 189 -4.87 -8.97 15.11
N ALA A 190 -6.14 -8.64 14.85
CA ALA A 190 -6.89 -9.16 13.72
C ALA A 190 -6.30 -8.71 12.38
N ILE A 191 -6.03 -7.40 12.22
CA ILE A 191 -5.40 -6.84 11.01
C ILE A 191 -4.03 -7.45 10.77
N THR A 192 -3.22 -7.62 11.82
CA THR A 192 -1.90 -8.25 11.72
C THR A 192 -2.00 -9.67 11.17
N GLN A 193 -2.91 -10.49 11.68
CA GLN A 193 -3.11 -11.87 11.21
C GLN A 193 -3.54 -11.92 9.74
N ILE A 194 -4.41 -10.99 9.30
CA ILE A 194 -4.82 -10.88 7.90
C ILE A 194 -3.61 -10.48 7.03
N LEU A 195 -2.84 -9.47 7.47
CA LEU A 195 -1.68 -8.98 6.73
C LEU A 195 -0.51 -9.96 6.70
N GLN A 196 -0.36 -10.86 7.68
CA GLN A 196 0.57 -11.99 7.55
C GLN A 196 0.21 -12.87 6.34
N VAL A 197 -1.09 -13.06 6.05
CA VAL A 197 -1.50 -13.81 4.87
C VAL A 197 -1.18 -13.05 3.58
N THR A 198 -1.41 -11.74 3.58
CA THR A 198 -1.04 -10.85 2.48
C THR A 198 0.47 -10.81 2.24
N ASP A 199 1.29 -10.83 3.30
CA ASP A 199 2.76 -10.86 3.20
C ASP A 199 3.26 -12.10 2.45
N ASP A 200 2.75 -13.28 2.80
CA ASP A 200 3.13 -14.51 2.08
C ASP A 200 2.59 -14.56 0.65
N MET A 201 1.43 -13.93 0.38
CA MET A 201 0.92 -13.75 -0.97
C MET A 201 1.90 -12.88 -1.78
N LEU A 202 2.39 -11.78 -1.20
CA LEU A 202 3.39 -10.91 -1.80
C LEU A 202 4.72 -11.63 -2.03
N VAL A 203 5.16 -12.49 -1.12
CA VAL A 203 6.35 -13.35 -1.30
C VAL A 203 6.15 -14.31 -2.49
N ALA A 204 4.99 -14.95 -2.59
CA ALA A 204 4.68 -15.84 -3.72
C ALA A 204 4.65 -15.08 -5.05
N TYR A 205 4.05 -13.89 -5.06
CA TYR A 205 4.02 -12.99 -6.22
C TYR A 205 5.43 -12.58 -6.65
N ASN A 206 6.24 -12.03 -5.74
CA ASN A 206 7.60 -11.57 -6.02
C ASN A 206 8.52 -12.70 -6.46
N SER A 207 8.40 -13.88 -5.85
CA SER A 207 9.16 -15.07 -6.28
C SER A 207 8.80 -15.46 -7.71
N ARG A 208 7.52 -15.41 -8.08
CA ARG A 208 7.10 -15.76 -9.44
C ARG A 208 7.53 -14.72 -10.46
N PHE A 209 7.38 -13.43 -10.13
CA PHE A 209 7.85 -12.34 -10.98
C PHE A 209 9.35 -12.48 -11.29
N PHE A 210 10.17 -12.71 -10.26
CA PHE A 210 11.61 -12.93 -10.41
C PHE A 210 11.93 -14.18 -11.25
N GLU A 211 11.20 -15.29 -11.04
CA GLU A 211 11.39 -16.51 -11.85
C GLU A 211 11.13 -16.26 -13.34
N VAL A 212 10.07 -15.51 -13.68
CA VAL A 212 9.74 -15.14 -15.07
C VAL A 212 10.82 -14.23 -15.67
N GLU A 213 11.22 -13.18 -14.94
CA GLU A 213 12.24 -12.23 -15.40
C GLU A 213 13.61 -12.91 -15.62
N ALA A 214 13.99 -13.84 -14.75
CA ALA A 214 15.21 -14.61 -14.86
C ALA A 214 15.14 -15.79 -15.85
N GLY A 215 14.00 -16.01 -16.51
CA GLY A 215 13.79 -17.15 -17.42
C GLY A 215 13.87 -18.51 -16.73
N LEU A 216 13.63 -18.56 -15.42
CA LEU A 216 13.67 -19.78 -14.62
C LEU A 216 12.35 -20.54 -14.72
N THR A 217 12.43 -21.87 -14.63
CA THR A 217 11.23 -22.69 -14.54
C THR A 217 10.55 -22.46 -13.19
N PRO A 218 9.25 -22.15 -13.16
CA PRO A 218 8.59 -21.87 -11.90
C PRO A 218 8.53 -23.10 -11.00
N LYS A 219 8.86 -22.92 -9.72
CA LYS A 219 8.93 -24.04 -8.76
C LYS A 219 7.58 -24.72 -8.50
N ALA A 220 6.49 -23.96 -8.59
CA ALA A 220 5.13 -24.46 -8.37
C ALA A 220 4.09 -23.68 -9.19
N PRO A 221 2.96 -24.32 -9.57
CA PRO A 221 1.80 -23.63 -10.11
C PRO A 221 1.19 -22.63 -9.11
N LEU A 222 0.76 -21.47 -9.59
CA LEU A 222 0.21 -20.39 -8.75
C LEU A 222 -1.04 -20.80 -7.98
N MET A 223 -1.87 -21.65 -8.58
CA MET A 223 -3.07 -22.18 -7.93
C MET A 223 -2.80 -22.97 -6.64
N ILE A 224 -1.59 -23.50 -6.44
CA ILE A 224 -1.22 -24.12 -5.16
C ILE A 224 -1.12 -23.05 -4.07
N TYR A 225 -0.47 -21.92 -4.37
CA TYR A 225 -0.39 -20.78 -3.46
C TYR A 225 -1.78 -20.20 -3.19
N VAL A 226 -2.58 -19.95 -4.23
CA VAL A 226 -3.96 -19.43 -4.09
C VAL A 226 -4.76 -20.29 -3.12
N LYS A 227 -4.81 -21.61 -3.32
CA LYS A 227 -5.58 -22.52 -2.44
C LYS A 227 -5.07 -22.52 -0.99
N SER A 228 -3.75 -22.57 -0.81
CA SER A 228 -3.14 -22.56 0.52
C SER A 228 -3.43 -21.24 1.25
N LEU A 229 -3.24 -20.11 0.57
CA LEU A 229 -3.47 -18.77 1.10
C LEU A 229 -4.94 -18.52 1.41
N SER A 230 -5.86 -18.92 0.52
CA SER A 230 -7.32 -18.83 0.76
C SER A 230 -7.74 -19.68 1.96
N SER A 231 -7.24 -20.91 2.08
CA SER A 231 -7.54 -21.77 3.24
C SER A 231 -7.02 -21.17 4.54
N ARG A 232 -5.85 -20.52 4.50
CA ARG A 232 -5.27 -19.88 5.69
C ARG A 232 -6.00 -18.58 6.05
N LEU A 233 -6.40 -17.77 5.08
CA LEU A 233 -7.20 -16.58 5.31
C LEU A 233 -8.56 -16.94 5.91
N ASP A 234 -9.19 -18.02 5.44
CA ASP A 234 -10.44 -18.54 6.01
C ASP A 234 -10.23 -19.01 7.46
N ALA A 235 -9.14 -19.72 7.76
CA ALA A 235 -8.79 -20.12 9.12
C ALA A 235 -8.56 -18.92 10.06
N VAL A 236 -7.87 -17.88 9.59
CA VAL A 236 -7.67 -16.61 10.32
C VAL A 236 -9.00 -15.90 10.53
N THR A 237 -9.84 -15.81 9.50
CA THR A 237 -11.14 -15.15 9.59
C THR A 237 -12.05 -15.85 10.61
N LYS A 238 -12.00 -17.19 10.68
CA LYS A 238 -12.72 -17.99 11.67
C LYS A 238 -12.18 -17.87 13.09
N SER A 239 -10.92 -17.49 13.28
CA SER A 239 -10.34 -17.30 14.62
C SER A 239 -10.64 -15.91 15.20
N ILE A 240 -10.97 -14.93 14.35
CA ILE A 240 -11.27 -13.56 14.75
C ILE A 240 -12.70 -13.49 15.34
N PRO A 241 -12.92 -12.87 16.51
CA PRO A 241 -14.25 -12.65 17.07
C PRO A 241 -15.20 -11.93 16.10
N PRO A 242 -16.48 -12.34 16.01
CA PRO A 242 -17.42 -11.81 15.03
C PRO A 242 -17.66 -10.30 15.19
N GLU A 243 -17.56 -9.78 16.41
CA GLU A 243 -17.70 -8.34 16.67
C GLU A 243 -16.59 -7.53 15.99
N ILE A 244 -15.36 -8.05 16.01
CA ILE A 244 -14.20 -7.41 15.38
C ILE A 244 -14.24 -7.62 13.87
N LEU A 245 -14.61 -8.83 13.44
CA LEU A 245 -14.73 -9.12 12.02
C LEU A 245 -15.83 -8.27 11.37
N SER A 246 -16.89 -7.91 12.08
CA SER A 246 -17.95 -7.02 11.57
C SER A 246 -17.52 -5.55 11.40
N ASP A 247 -16.35 -5.17 11.91
CA ASP A 247 -15.83 -3.81 11.73
C ASP A 247 -15.51 -3.54 10.25
N LYS A 248 -16.01 -2.42 9.74
CA LYS A 248 -15.89 -2.03 8.33
C LYS A 248 -14.44 -1.90 7.84
N PHE A 249 -13.52 -1.48 8.70
CA PHE A 249 -12.11 -1.38 8.33
C PHE A 249 -11.45 -2.75 8.31
N VAL A 250 -11.75 -3.62 9.29
CA VAL A 250 -11.29 -5.02 9.28
C VAL A 250 -11.80 -5.76 8.05
N GLN A 251 -13.09 -5.58 7.71
CA GLN A 251 -13.68 -6.11 6.47
C GLN A 251 -12.91 -5.66 5.23
N SER A 252 -12.50 -4.39 5.16
CA SER A 252 -11.70 -3.90 4.03
C SER A 252 -10.37 -4.65 3.87
N TYR A 253 -9.66 -4.97 4.96
CA TYR A 253 -8.45 -5.81 4.91
C TYR A 253 -8.76 -7.23 4.43
N VAL A 254 -9.86 -7.84 4.90
CA VAL A 254 -10.27 -9.18 4.47
C VAL A 254 -10.60 -9.20 2.98
N THR A 255 -11.48 -8.30 2.52
CA THR A 255 -11.91 -8.26 1.12
C THR A 255 -10.77 -7.93 0.17
N CYS A 256 -9.84 -7.03 0.58
CA CYS A 256 -8.65 -6.73 -0.21
C CYS A 256 -7.69 -7.93 -0.26
N ALA A 257 -7.49 -8.65 0.85
CA ALA A 257 -6.67 -9.87 0.86
C ALA A 257 -7.27 -10.96 -0.05
N VAL A 258 -8.60 -11.18 0.00
CA VAL A 258 -9.28 -12.11 -0.91
C VAL A 258 -9.07 -11.69 -2.37
N ALA A 259 -9.23 -10.41 -2.69
CA ALA A 259 -9.04 -9.91 -4.06
C ALA A 259 -7.60 -10.16 -4.53
N SER A 260 -6.59 -9.79 -3.74
CA SER A 260 -5.17 -9.95 -4.09
C SER A 260 -4.76 -11.42 -4.22
N ILE A 261 -5.26 -12.32 -3.35
CA ILE A 261 -4.97 -13.76 -3.45
C ILE A 261 -5.57 -14.35 -4.74
N ASN A 262 -6.79 -13.99 -5.11
CA ASN A 262 -7.42 -14.53 -6.31
C ASN A 262 -6.82 -13.94 -7.59
N GLU A 263 -6.37 -12.69 -7.55
CA GLU A 263 -5.65 -12.07 -8.66
C GLU A 263 -4.31 -12.77 -8.95
N LEU A 264 -3.61 -13.28 -7.92
CA LEU A 264 -2.41 -14.10 -8.10
C LEU A 264 -2.69 -15.35 -8.97
N GLY A 265 -3.92 -15.84 -8.98
CA GLY A 265 -4.37 -16.95 -9.83
C GLY A 265 -4.61 -16.59 -11.30
N LEU A 266 -4.47 -15.32 -11.69
CA LEU A 266 -4.81 -14.81 -13.01
C LEU A 266 -3.55 -14.33 -13.75
N PRO A 267 -2.69 -15.24 -14.26
CA PRO A 267 -1.37 -14.90 -14.76
C PRO A 267 -1.35 -13.93 -15.93
N TYR A 268 -2.33 -14.06 -16.82
CA TYR A 268 -2.53 -13.20 -17.98
C TYR A 268 -2.77 -11.73 -17.64
N LEU A 269 -3.07 -11.41 -16.37
CA LEU A 269 -3.17 -10.01 -15.95
C LEU A 269 -1.78 -9.34 -15.92
N TYR A 270 -0.70 -10.08 -15.70
CA TYR A 270 0.66 -9.56 -15.59
C TYR A 270 1.65 -10.13 -16.61
N ASP A 271 1.29 -11.20 -17.32
CA ASP A 271 2.02 -11.71 -18.48
C ASP A 271 1.10 -11.75 -19.72
N PRO A 272 1.12 -10.72 -20.58
CA PRO A 272 0.31 -10.67 -21.80
C PRO A 272 0.67 -11.76 -22.83
N THR A 273 1.83 -12.40 -22.69
CA THR A 273 2.32 -13.43 -23.60
C THR A 273 1.81 -14.82 -23.23
N ASP A 274 1.21 -14.97 -22.04
CA ASP A 274 0.54 -16.20 -21.61
C ASP A 274 -0.76 -16.40 -22.39
N THR A 275 -0.59 -16.98 -23.57
CA THR A 275 -1.66 -17.41 -24.47
C THR A 275 -2.01 -18.88 -24.24
N SER A 276 -1.75 -19.42 -23.03
CA SER A 276 -2.14 -20.79 -22.68
C SER A 276 -3.67 -20.88 -22.65
N GLY A 277 -4.27 -21.01 -23.84
CA GLY A 277 -5.71 -20.99 -24.13
C GLY A 277 -6.46 -22.23 -23.63
N SER A 278 -5.95 -22.90 -22.60
CA SER A 278 -6.71 -23.92 -21.89
C SER A 278 -7.68 -23.21 -20.95
N TYR A 279 -8.97 -23.31 -21.24
CA TYR A 279 -10.02 -22.90 -20.33
C TYR A 279 -9.90 -23.69 -19.01
N ASP A 280 -9.21 -23.12 -18.02
CA ASP A 280 -9.12 -23.70 -16.68
C ASP A 280 -10.29 -23.17 -15.84
N HIS A 281 -11.18 -24.07 -15.43
CA HIS A 281 -12.29 -23.75 -14.53
C HIS A 281 -11.82 -23.03 -13.24
N ARG A 282 -10.59 -23.29 -12.80
CA ARG A 282 -9.99 -22.63 -11.64
C ARG A 282 -9.79 -21.13 -11.85
N ASN A 283 -9.48 -20.70 -13.08
CA ASN A 283 -9.36 -19.28 -13.40
C ASN A 283 -10.74 -18.60 -13.29
N SER A 284 -11.82 -19.30 -13.63
CA SER A 284 -13.18 -18.75 -13.50
C SER A 284 -13.60 -18.55 -12.05
N GLU A 285 -13.20 -19.44 -11.13
CA GLU A 285 -13.41 -19.25 -9.68
C GLU A 285 -12.65 -18.03 -9.16
N CYS A 286 -11.38 -17.88 -9.55
CA CYS A 286 -10.56 -16.72 -9.18
C CYS A 286 -11.15 -15.40 -9.73
N VAL A 287 -11.61 -15.38 -11.00
CA VAL A 287 -12.27 -14.20 -11.58
C VAL A 287 -13.52 -13.83 -10.79
N PHE A 288 -14.39 -14.80 -10.51
CA PHE A 288 -15.61 -14.54 -9.74
C PHE A 288 -15.31 -14.02 -8.34
N ALA A 289 -14.34 -14.64 -7.64
CA ALA A 289 -13.91 -14.21 -6.32
C ALA A 289 -13.34 -12.79 -6.34
N CYS A 290 -12.50 -12.45 -7.33
CA CYS A 290 -11.98 -11.09 -7.53
C CYS A 290 -13.09 -10.06 -7.71
N ILE A 291 -14.11 -10.36 -8.51
CA ILE A 291 -15.25 -9.46 -8.74
C ILE A 291 -15.99 -9.22 -7.43
N GLU A 292 -16.39 -10.29 -6.75
CA GLU A 292 -17.22 -10.18 -5.56
C GLU A 292 -16.49 -9.53 -4.39
N SER A 293 -15.23 -9.91 -4.13
CA SER A 293 -14.44 -9.29 -3.06
C SER A 293 -14.11 -7.84 -3.36
N SER A 294 -13.84 -7.48 -4.62
CA SER A 294 -13.57 -6.09 -5.00
C SER A 294 -14.81 -5.21 -4.82
N LYS A 295 -15.99 -5.70 -5.21
CA LYS A 295 -17.27 -5.00 -4.96
C LYS A 295 -17.49 -4.78 -3.47
N GLN A 296 -17.38 -5.84 -2.67
CA GLN A 296 -17.56 -5.76 -1.22
C GLN A 296 -16.56 -4.79 -0.58
N CYS A 297 -15.31 -4.75 -1.05
CA CYS A 297 -14.32 -3.80 -0.55
C CYS A 297 -14.73 -2.35 -0.82
N LEU A 298 -15.23 -2.06 -2.02
CA LEU A 298 -15.67 -0.71 -2.41
C LEU A 298 -16.95 -0.30 -1.66
N GLU A 299 -17.90 -1.23 -1.53
CA GLU A 299 -19.15 -1.12 -0.76
C GLU A 299 -18.89 -0.84 0.73
N ASN A 300 -18.10 -1.70 1.38
CA ASN A 300 -17.80 -1.59 2.81
C ASN A 300 -16.88 -0.40 3.13
N GLY A 301 -15.88 -0.13 2.28
CA GLY A 301 -14.85 0.87 2.55
C GLY A 301 -15.33 2.30 2.36
N VAL A 302 -16.12 2.58 1.31
CA VAL A 302 -16.59 3.95 1.04
C VAL A 302 -18.03 4.13 1.45
N PHE A 303 -18.94 3.23 1.09
CA PHE A 303 -20.38 3.50 1.20
C PHE A 303 -20.92 3.37 2.62
N ALA A 304 -20.33 2.50 3.45
CA ALA A 304 -20.72 2.35 4.84
C ALA A 304 -20.26 3.49 5.78
N LEU A 305 -19.40 4.41 5.32
CA LEU A 305 -18.91 5.54 6.12
C LEU A 305 -19.87 6.73 6.13
N SER A 306 -19.91 7.50 7.20
CA SER A 306 -20.48 8.86 7.13
C SER A 306 -19.54 9.79 6.33
N SER A 307 -20.02 10.94 5.84
CA SER A 307 -19.11 11.92 5.21
C SER A 307 -18.05 12.45 6.18
N ASP A 308 -18.33 12.47 7.49
CA ASP A 308 -17.36 12.86 8.51
C ASP A 308 -16.34 11.74 8.79
N ASP A 309 -16.78 10.48 8.76
CA ASP A 309 -15.90 9.30 8.93
C ASP A 309 -14.86 9.20 7.79
N CYS A 310 -15.19 9.71 6.59
CA CYS A 310 -14.26 9.73 5.47
C CYS A 310 -12.95 10.48 5.80
N LEU A 311 -12.99 11.49 6.67
CA LEU A 311 -11.80 12.27 7.04
C LEU A 311 -10.83 11.49 7.94
N GLY A 312 -11.31 10.43 8.59
CA GLY A 312 -10.50 9.53 9.40
C GLY A 312 -9.83 8.42 8.58
N LEU A 313 -10.05 8.36 7.25
CA LEU A 313 -9.48 7.33 6.41
C LEU A 313 -7.95 7.37 6.44
N THR A 314 -7.36 6.21 6.72
CA THR A 314 -5.92 6.01 6.58
C THR A 314 -5.56 5.73 5.12
N LEU A 315 -4.30 5.97 4.76
CA LEU A 315 -3.72 5.63 3.45
C LEU A 315 -3.99 4.17 3.07
N MET A 316 -3.98 3.25 4.02
CA MET A 316 -4.19 1.82 3.75
C MET A 316 -5.58 1.51 3.21
N ILE A 317 -6.62 2.14 3.77
CA ILE A 317 -7.98 1.96 3.26
C ILE A 317 -8.11 2.55 1.84
N VAL A 318 -7.48 3.70 1.59
CA VAL A 318 -7.48 4.29 0.24
C VAL A 318 -6.75 3.39 -0.76
N ILE A 319 -5.63 2.78 -0.37
CA ILE A 319 -4.90 1.79 -1.16
C ILE A 319 -5.81 0.60 -1.49
N HIS A 320 -6.57 0.06 -0.53
CA HIS A 320 -7.49 -1.05 -0.80
C HIS A 320 -8.55 -0.69 -1.85
N LEU A 321 -9.11 0.52 -1.78
CA LEU A 321 -10.09 1.02 -2.73
C LEU A 321 -9.49 1.13 -4.13
N ALA A 322 -8.31 1.73 -4.24
CA ALA A 322 -7.60 1.83 -5.52
C ALA A 322 -7.32 0.43 -6.10
N ARG A 323 -6.79 -0.48 -5.28
CA ARG A 323 -6.46 -1.84 -5.68
C ARG A 323 -7.66 -2.62 -6.21
N CYS A 324 -8.77 -2.60 -5.48
CA CYS A 324 -10.00 -3.29 -5.89
C CYS A 324 -10.61 -2.67 -7.15
N THR A 325 -10.53 -1.34 -7.31
CA THR A 325 -10.98 -0.66 -8.54
C THR A 325 -10.13 -1.11 -9.74
N HIS A 326 -8.81 -1.26 -9.58
CA HIS A 326 -7.92 -1.70 -10.66
C HIS A 326 -8.14 -3.15 -11.07
N ILE A 327 -8.40 -4.04 -10.10
CA ILE A 327 -8.73 -5.44 -10.39
C ILE A 327 -9.97 -5.51 -11.27
N LEU A 328 -11.03 -4.78 -10.90
CA LEU A 328 -12.27 -4.71 -11.70
C LEU A 328 -12.01 -4.11 -13.09
N TYR A 329 -11.28 -3.00 -13.16
CA TYR A 329 -10.95 -2.36 -14.44
C TYR A 329 -10.21 -3.33 -15.38
N ARG A 330 -9.17 -4.01 -14.90
CA ARG A 330 -8.39 -4.97 -15.69
C ARG A 330 -9.26 -6.13 -16.16
N LEU A 331 -10.11 -6.67 -15.31
CA LEU A 331 -11.06 -7.73 -15.71
C LEU A 331 -12.04 -7.27 -16.80
N CYS A 332 -12.44 -5.99 -16.81
CA CYS A 332 -13.31 -5.43 -17.85
C CYS A 332 -12.64 -5.23 -19.22
N ILE A 333 -11.30 -5.17 -19.29
CA ILE A 333 -10.56 -4.97 -20.55
C ILE A 333 -9.77 -6.20 -21.01
N THR A 334 -9.60 -7.20 -20.15
CA THR A 334 -8.80 -8.40 -20.45
C THR A 334 -9.42 -9.21 -21.59
N GLN A 335 -8.58 -9.59 -22.55
CA GLN A 335 -8.94 -10.48 -23.65
C GLN A 335 -8.33 -11.87 -23.41
N HIS A 336 -9.02 -12.70 -22.63
CA HIS A 336 -8.58 -14.06 -22.34
C HIS A 336 -9.77 -15.03 -22.34
N PRO A 337 -9.65 -16.27 -22.87
CA PRO A 337 -10.76 -17.23 -22.92
C PRO A 337 -11.40 -17.54 -21.57
N SER A 338 -10.64 -17.43 -20.48
CA SER A 338 -11.13 -17.64 -19.10
C SER A 338 -11.88 -16.45 -18.50
N VAL A 339 -11.93 -15.29 -19.18
CA VAL A 339 -12.59 -14.07 -18.70
C VAL A 339 -13.70 -13.68 -19.65
N ASP A 340 -14.95 -13.79 -19.19
CA ASP A 340 -16.08 -13.15 -19.87
C ASP A 340 -16.19 -11.69 -19.44
N ARG A 341 -15.53 -10.81 -20.19
CA ARG A 341 -15.53 -9.36 -19.96
C ARG A 341 -16.93 -8.75 -19.94
N GLN A 342 -17.88 -9.29 -20.72
CA GLN A 342 -19.23 -8.76 -20.77
C GLN A 342 -19.99 -9.15 -19.50
N MET A 343 -19.79 -10.37 -19.01
CA MET A 343 -20.29 -10.78 -17.70
C MET A 343 -19.74 -9.89 -16.58
N VAL A 344 -18.43 -9.58 -16.59
CA VAL A 344 -17.84 -8.66 -15.60
C VAL A 344 -18.50 -7.28 -15.64
N ARG A 345 -18.58 -6.67 -16.83
CA ARG A 345 -19.20 -5.34 -17.02
C ARG A 345 -20.68 -5.32 -16.66
N ASN A 346 -21.40 -6.42 -16.89
CA ASN A 346 -22.81 -6.55 -16.51
C ASN A 346 -22.98 -6.75 -14.99
N SER A 347 -22.00 -7.33 -14.31
CA SER A 347 -22.05 -7.60 -12.87
C SER A 347 -21.74 -6.37 -12.00
N VAL A 348 -21.01 -5.39 -12.55
CA VAL A 348 -20.58 -4.17 -11.83
C VAL A 348 -20.61 -2.97 -12.76
N ASP A 349 -21.42 -1.97 -12.42
CA ASP A 349 -21.33 -0.62 -12.98
C ASP A 349 -20.10 0.10 -12.37
N LEU A 350 -18.93 -0.19 -12.93
CA LEU A 350 -17.65 0.34 -12.42
C LEU A 350 -17.62 1.87 -12.45
N PHE A 351 -18.12 2.49 -13.52
CA PHE A 351 -18.12 3.95 -13.65
C PHE A 351 -19.09 4.61 -12.69
N GLY A 352 -20.30 4.05 -12.53
CA GLY A 352 -21.25 4.54 -11.52
C GLY A 352 -20.72 4.36 -10.10
N LEU A 353 -19.99 3.27 -9.83
CA LEU A 353 -19.35 3.06 -8.53
C LEU A 353 -18.28 4.12 -8.25
N MET A 354 -17.39 4.37 -9.22
CA MET A 354 -16.38 5.43 -9.12
C MET A 354 -16.99 6.82 -8.93
N GLU A 355 -18.04 7.16 -9.67
CA GLU A 355 -18.72 8.45 -9.53
C GLU A 355 -19.32 8.62 -8.13
N LYS A 356 -19.95 7.57 -7.59
CA LYS A 356 -20.51 7.64 -6.23
C LYS A 356 -19.42 7.76 -5.16
N ILE A 357 -18.26 7.11 -5.34
CA ILE A 357 -17.10 7.29 -4.43
C ILE A 357 -16.59 8.74 -4.54
N ALA A 358 -16.43 9.26 -5.76
CA ALA A 358 -15.98 10.62 -6.01
C ALA A 358 -16.94 11.67 -5.40
N GLU A 359 -18.25 11.47 -5.53
CA GLU A 359 -19.27 12.32 -4.91
C GLU A 359 -19.12 12.32 -3.38
N LYS A 360 -18.89 11.16 -2.78
CA LYS A 360 -18.73 11.05 -1.33
C LYS A 360 -17.48 11.78 -0.85
N PHE A 361 -16.35 11.62 -1.52
CA PHE A 361 -15.11 12.32 -1.20
C PHE A 361 -15.23 13.83 -1.40
N SER A 362 -15.91 14.28 -2.45
CA SER A 362 -16.21 15.71 -2.64
C SER A 362 -17.06 16.28 -1.50
N LYS A 363 -18.11 15.56 -1.08
CA LYS A 363 -18.95 15.97 0.07
C LYS A 363 -18.15 16.05 1.36
N ALA A 364 -17.29 15.06 1.63
CA ALA A 364 -16.42 15.07 2.80
C ALA A 364 -15.44 16.27 2.80
N ALA A 365 -14.86 16.58 1.64
CA ALA A 365 -13.99 17.76 1.47
C ALA A 365 -14.75 19.07 1.69
N HIS A 366 -15.91 19.23 1.05
CA HIS A 366 -16.74 20.43 1.17
C HIS A 366 -17.22 20.68 2.59
N ALA A 367 -17.53 19.63 3.36
CA ALA A 367 -17.92 19.75 4.77
C ALA A 367 -16.84 20.42 5.65
N LYS A 368 -15.56 20.40 5.20
CA LYS A 368 -14.44 21.09 5.86
C LYS A 368 -13.99 22.38 5.15
N GLY A 369 -14.76 22.85 4.17
CA GLY A 369 -14.44 24.05 3.42
C GLY A 369 -13.33 23.88 2.37
N ALA A 370 -12.97 22.64 2.04
CA ALA A 370 -11.97 22.33 1.02
C ALA A 370 -12.65 22.19 -0.35
N TYR A 371 -12.66 23.26 -1.14
CA TYR A 371 -13.35 23.33 -2.44
C TYR A 371 -12.42 23.25 -3.65
N SER A 372 -11.14 23.59 -3.50
CA SER A 372 -10.18 23.49 -4.60
C SER A 372 -9.57 22.10 -4.67
N PHE A 373 -9.06 21.73 -5.85
CA PHE A 373 -8.33 20.50 -6.05
C PHE A 373 -7.21 20.34 -5.01
N GLU A 374 -6.40 21.37 -4.78
CA GLU A 374 -5.29 21.30 -3.84
C GLU A 374 -5.71 21.28 -2.36
N ALA A 375 -6.95 21.67 -2.03
CA ALA A 375 -7.38 21.88 -0.65
C ALA A 375 -7.53 20.61 0.18
N SER A 376 -7.75 19.43 -0.43
CA SER A 376 -7.71 18.15 0.29
C SER A 376 -7.49 16.96 -0.63
N VAL A 377 -6.92 15.88 -0.09
CA VAL A 377 -6.79 14.60 -0.80
C VAL A 377 -8.12 14.03 -1.27
N PHE A 378 -9.19 14.22 -0.50
CA PHE A 378 -10.52 13.75 -0.89
C PHE A 378 -11.04 14.50 -2.11
N MET A 379 -10.80 15.82 -2.19
CA MET A 379 -11.15 16.59 -3.37
C MET A 379 -10.32 16.17 -4.59
N ARG A 380 -9.01 15.94 -4.42
CA ARG A 380 -8.15 15.42 -5.49
C ARG A 380 -8.62 14.06 -5.99
N ALA A 381 -8.78 13.09 -5.09
CA ALA A 381 -9.26 11.74 -5.42
C ALA A 381 -10.61 11.79 -6.15
N SER A 382 -11.51 12.66 -5.70
CA SER A 382 -12.79 12.92 -6.38
C SER A 382 -12.62 13.40 -7.82
N VAL A 383 -11.76 14.40 -8.07
CA VAL A 383 -11.51 14.92 -9.43
C VAL A 383 -10.85 13.85 -10.31
N VAL A 384 -9.82 13.19 -9.77
CA VAL A 384 -9.06 12.12 -10.40
C VAL A 384 -9.97 10.97 -10.85
N MET A 385 -10.84 10.48 -9.96
CA MET A 385 -11.80 9.42 -10.31
C MET A 385 -12.72 9.84 -11.46
N ARG A 386 -13.21 11.09 -11.46
CA ARG A 386 -14.07 11.60 -12.54
C ARG A 386 -13.34 11.75 -13.87
N GLN A 387 -12.08 12.15 -13.85
CA GLN A 387 -11.25 12.26 -15.05
C GLN A 387 -10.92 10.89 -15.65
N ALA A 388 -10.79 9.85 -14.83
CA ALA A 388 -10.52 8.50 -15.32
C ALA A 388 -11.72 7.84 -15.98
N ILE A 389 -12.96 8.16 -15.59
CA ILE A 389 -14.19 7.60 -16.19
C ILE A 389 -14.20 7.72 -17.73
N PRO A 390 -14.05 8.91 -18.34
CA PRO A 390 -14.07 9.04 -19.80
C PRO A 390 -12.87 8.34 -20.46
N LEU A 391 -11.70 8.32 -19.82
CA LEU A 391 -10.51 7.62 -20.35
C LEU A 391 -10.77 6.11 -20.43
N TRP A 392 -11.22 5.52 -19.33
CA TRP A 392 -11.53 4.09 -19.25
C TRP A 392 -12.69 3.70 -20.15
N SER A 393 -13.69 4.57 -20.29
CA SER A 393 -14.79 4.34 -21.23
C SER A 393 -14.31 4.26 -22.68
N ARG A 394 -13.28 5.04 -23.08
CA ARG A 394 -12.67 4.94 -24.40
C ARG A 394 -11.93 3.62 -24.55
N THR A 395 -11.13 3.23 -23.57
CA THR A 395 -10.42 1.94 -23.58
C THR A 395 -11.37 0.75 -23.70
N PHE A 396 -12.53 0.80 -23.03
CA PHE A 396 -13.55 -0.25 -23.17
C PHE A 396 -14.05 -0.36 -24.61
N ALA A 397 -14.33 0.78 -25.25
CA ALA A 397 -14.79 0.84 -26.64
C ALA A 397 -13.71 0.39 -27.64
N GLU A 398 -12.46 0.79 -27.44
CA GLU A 398 -11.31 0.35 -28.24
C GLU A 398 -11.11 -1.16 -28.15
N THR A 399 -11.23 -1.72 -26.94
CA THR A 399 -11.17 -3.16 -26.70
C THR A 399 -12.31 -3.89 -27.43
N ASP A 400 -13.53 -3.32 -27.42
CA ASP A 400 -14.68 -3.88 -28.15
C ASP A 400 -14.46 -3.87 -29.66
N ALA A 401 -13.93 -2.76 -30.19
CA ALA A 401 -13.62 -2.62 -31.61
C ALA A 401 -12.53 -3.60 -32.07
N ALA A 402 -11.47 -3.79 -31.26
CA ALA A 402 -10.39 -4.73 -31.55
C ALA A 402 -10.91 -6.18 -31.64
N VAL A 403 -11.77 -6.59 -30.69
CA VAL A 403 -12.38 -7.92 -30.70
C VAL A 403 -13.30 -8.12 -31.92
N ALA A 404 -14.10 -7.10 -32.26
CA ALA A 404 -14.96 -7.15 -33.44
C ALA A 404 -14.16 -7.26 -34.75
N ALA A 405 -13.05 -6.52 -34.87
CA ALA A 405 -12.16 -6.59 -36.03
C ALA A 405 -11.48 -7.96 -36.15
N ALA A 406 -11.03 -8.54 -35.04
CA ALA A 406 -10.43 -9.88 -35.02
C ALA A 406 -11.43 -10.99 -35.41
N ALA A 407 -12.70 -10.86 -35.04
CA ALA A 407 -13.76 -11.79 -35.45
C ALA A 407 -14.09 -11.68 -36.95
N GLN A 408 -13.95 -10.48 -37.54
CA GLN A 408 -14.17 -10.27 -38.97
C GLN A 408 -13.03 -10.86 -39.81
N SER A 409 -11.76 -10.69 -39.39
CA SER A 409 -10.60 -11.23 -40.10
C SER A 409 -10.50 -12.76 -40.07
N THR A 410 -11.07 -13.42 -39.06
CA THR A 410 -11.16 -14.90 -39.00
C THR A 410 -12.31 -15.48 -39.83
N SER A 411 -13.22 -14.64 -40.33
CA SER A 411 -14.41 -15.06 -41.08
C SER A 411 -14.28 -14.95 -42.61
N GLU A 412 -13.19 -14.38 -43.13
CA GLU A 412 -12.91 -14.38 -44.58
C GLU A 412 -12.46 -15.79 -45.03
N PRO A 413 -13.16 -16.44 -45.99
CA PRO A 413 -12.69 -17.69 -46.57
C PRO A 413 -11.39 -17.43 -47.32
N GLN A 414 -10.37 -18.22 -47.02
CA GLN A 414 -9.09 -18.24 -47.72
C GLN A 414 -9.26 -18.88 -49.13
N GLU A 415 -10.10 -18.30 -49.98
CA GLU A 415 -10.15 -18.61 -51.41
C GLU A 415 -9.04 -17.86 -52.14
N ARG A 416 -7.82 -18.39 -52.06
CA ARG A 416 -6.86 -18.27 -53.16
C ARG A 416 -5.76 -19.33 -53.13
N LEU A 417 -6.11 -20.51 -53.61
CA LEU A 417 -5.16 -21.44 -54.21
C LEU A 417 -5.44 -21.46 -55.72
N THR A 418 -4.55 -20.85 -56.51
CA THR A 418 -3.96 -21.38 -57.76
C THR A 418 -3.16 -20.28 -58.46
N SER A 419 -1.83 -20.41 -58.46
CA SER A 419 -0.97 -20.49 -59.64
C SER A 419 0.43 -19.98 -59.31
N MET A 420 1.41 -20.90 -59.22
CA MET A 420 2.81 -20.51 -59.39
C MET A 420 3.04 -20.06 -60.84
N PRO A 421 3.97 -19.11 -61.04
CA PRO A 421 5.12 -19.51 -61.83
C PRO A 421 6.44 -19.18 -61.12
N SER A 422 7.39 -20.09 -61.32
CA SER A 422 8.79 -20.00 -60.93
C SER A 422 9.50 -18.86 -61.68
N THR A 423 10.10 -17.90 -60.97
CA THR A 423 11.32 -17.22 -61.47
C THR A 423 12.13 -16.55 -60.35
N ALA A 424 13.41 -16.94 -60.30
CA ALA A 424 14.62 -16.22 -59.88
C ALA A 424 14.66 -15.41 -58.57
N MET A 425 15.57 -15.84 -57.69
CA MET A 425 16.11 -15.09 -56.56
C MET A 425 16.85 -13.82 -57.01
N THR A 426 16.48 -12.68 -56.43
CA THR A 426 17.39 -11.53 -56.22
C THR A 426 17.01 -10.85 -54.91
N PRO A 427 17.98 -10.47 -54.05
CA PRO A 427 17.69 -9.91 -52.73
C PRO A 427 17.39 -8.42 -52.86
N ALA A 428 16.18 -8.01 -52.48
CA ALA A 428 15.82 -6.61 -52.33
C ALA A 428 15.53 -6.33 -50.84
N THR A 429 16.33 -5.42 -50.32
CA THR A 429 16.32 -4.78 -49.00
C THR A 429 14.90 -4.39 -48.55
N ALA A 430 14.37 -5.11 -47.56
CA ALA A 430 13.22 -4.66 -46.77
C ALA A 430 13.72 -3.74 -45.66
N GLY A 431 13.36 -2.45 -45.74
CA GLY A 431 13.48 -1.53 -44.62
C GLY A 431 12.62 -2.05 -43.48
N ALA A 432 13.28 -2.50 -42.41
CA ALA A 432 12.65 -2.80 -41.15
C ALA A 432 12.15 -1.48 -40.56
N GLY A 433 10.85 -1.20 -40.74
CA GLY A 433 10.13 -0.33 -39.82
C GLY A 433 9.99 -1.10 -38.52
N THR A 434 10.96 -0.96 -37.63
CA THR A 434 10.81 -1.31 -36.23
C THR A 434 9.81 -0.32 -35.64
N GLU A 435 8.53 -0.67 -35.65
CA GLU A 435 7.66 -0.19 -34.58
C GLU A 435 8.18 -0.85 -33.31
N GLU A 436 8.95 -0.07 -32.58
CA GLU A 436 9.47 -0.39 -31.26
C GLU A 436 8.26 -0.64 -30.36
N PHE A 437 7.90 -1.92 -30.23
CA PHE A 437 6.94 -2.39 -29.24
C PHE A 437 7.50 -2.02 -27.87
N THR A 438 6.97 -0.95 -27.29
CA THR A 438 7.19 -0.62 -25.89
C THR A 438 6.51 -1.72 -25.08
N PRO A 439 7.28 -2.57 -24.37
CA PRO A 439 6.68 -3.42 -23.35
C PRO A 439 5.95 -2.48 -22.40
N MET A 440 4.70 -2.79 -22.08
CA MET A 440 3.95 -2.05 -21.06
C MET A 440 4.72 -2.23 -19.74
N ASP A 441 5.57 -1.25 -19.44
CA ASP A 441 6.32 -1.19 -18.22
C ASP A 441 5.30 -1.02 -17.08
N LEU A 442 5.21 -2.02 -16.21
CA LEU A 442 4.34 -1.99 -15.04
C LEU A 442 4.77 -0.89 -14.03
N SER A 443 5.88 -0.18 -14.30
CA SER A 443 6.23 1.06 -13.63
C SER A 443 5.37 2.27 -14.07
N GLU A 444 4.77 2.20 -15.27
CA GLU A 444 3.88 3.19 -15.90
C GLU A 444 2.39 2.78 -15.82
N ASP A 445 1.93 2.29 -14.66
CA ASP A 445 0.50 2.31 -14.38
C ASP A 445 0.06 3.79 -14.36
N ALA A 446 -0.62 4.25 -15.41
CA ALA A 446 -1.18 5.61 -15.52
C ALA A 446 -2.04 6.01 -14.30
N TRP A 447 -2.49 5.02 -13.53
CA TRP A 447 -3.18 5.19 -12.25
C TRP A 447 -2.31 5.29 -11.01
N LEU A 448 -1.18 4.57 -10.96
CA LEU A 448 -0.16 4.86 -9.97
C LEU A 448 0.33 6.30 -10.19
N ASP A 449 0.41 6.76 -11.44
CA ASP A 449 0.62 8.15 -11.78
C ASP A 449 -0.59 9.02 -11.40
N LEU A 450 -1.84 8.61 -11.58
CA LEU A 450 -3.00 9.39 -11.11
C LEU A 450 -3.01 9.56 -9.56
N LEU A 451 -2.42 8.61 -8.84
CA LEU A 451 -2.18 8.66 -7.40
C LEU A 451 -0.84 9.32 -7.01
N THR A 452 0.03 9.69 -7.96
CA THR A 452 1.35 10.30 -7.67
C THR A 452 1.72 11.56 -8.45
N ASN A 453 1.31 11.71 -9.72
CA ASN A 453 1.34 12.92 -10.55
C ASN A 453 0.07 13.74 -10.29
N TRP A 454 0.18 14.59 -9.28
CA TRP A 454 -0.91 15.40 -8.72
C TRP A 454 -0.91 16.83 -9.26
N ASP A 455 -0.30 17.07 -10.41
CA ASP A 455 -0.18 18.39 -11.03
C ASP A 455 -1.37 18.75 -11.94
N GLY A 456 -2.30 17.80 -12.17
CA GLY A 456 -3.49 18.04 -12.98
C GLY A 456 -3.23 18.12 -14.48
N SER A 457 -2.03 17.75 -14.93
CA SER A 457 -1.67 17.66 -16.35
C SER A 457 -1.96 16.25 -16.88
N TYR A 458 -3.16 16.05 -17.42
CA TYR A 458 -3.49 14.88 -18.25
C TYR A 458 -4.17 15.33 -19.53
#